data_AF-A0A934YR12-F1
#
_entry.id   AF-A0A934YR12-F1
#
_cell.length_a   1.000
_cell.length_b   1.000
_cell.length_c   1.000
_cell.angle_alpha   90.00
_cell.angle_beta   90.00
_cell.angle_gamma   90.00
#
_symmetry.space_group_name_H-M   'P 1'
#
loop_
_entity.id
_entity.type
_entity.pdbx_description
1 polymer ?
#
loop_
_entity_poly.entity_id
_entity_poly.type
_entity_poly.pdbx_seq_one_letter_code
_entity_poly.pdbx_strand_id
1 'polypeptide(L)' 'MASRMSWPEIRQSDDYRGRWVALDDCTYDARTGRPSAGSVVDADDDLVELCNRMREANSRRCAILFCGAEEEEAARRHH' A
#
# COMPACT_ATOMS: atom_id res chain seq x y z
N MET A 1 -12.61 8.44 -8.22
CA MET A 1 -12.03 7.45 -9.15
C MET A 1 -10.71 7.01 -8.53
N ALA A 2 -10.59 5.76 -8.11
CA ALA A 2 -9.31 5.22 -7.67
C ALA A 2 -8.46 4.95 -8.92
N SER A 3 -7.40 5.74 -9.12
CA SER A 3 -6.49 5.56 -10.24
C SER A 3 -5.58 4.38 -9.92
N ARG A 4 -5.54 3.39 -10.81
CA ARG A 4 -4.59 2.28 -10.70
C ARG A 4 -3.18 2.84 -10.87
N MET A 5 -2.33 2.61 -9.87
CA MET A 5 -0.94 3.06 -9.85
C MET A 5 -0.02 1.88 -9.57
N SER A 6 1.22 1.97 -10.08
CA SER A 6 2.26 1.03 -9.72
C SER A 6 2.81 1.34 -8.31
N TRP A 7 3.30 0.32 -7.61
CA TRP A 7 3.90 0.50 -6.28
C TRP A 7 5.06 1.52 -6.27
N PRO A 8 5.96 1.56 -7.27
CA PRO A 8 6.98 2.59 -7.38
C PRO A 8 6.41 4.01 -7.51
N GLU A 9 5.30 4.21 -8.23
CA GLU A 9 4.64 5.51 -8.33
C GLU A 9 4.04 5.95 -7.00
N ILE A 10 3.35 5.05 -6.30
CA ILE A 10 2.79 5.31 -4.96
C ILE A 10 3.88 5.73 -3.98
N ARG A 11 5.05 5.06 -4.04
CA ARG A 11 6.21 5.39 -3.22
C ARG A 11 6.88 6.71 -3.56
N GLN A 12 6.79 7.15 -4.81
CA GLN A 12 7.33 8.44 -5.26
C GLN A 12 6.38 9.59 -4.95
N SER A 13 5.09 9.31 -4.75
CA SER A 13 4.09 10.31 -4.35
C SER A 13 4.26 10.72 -2.88
N ASP A 14 4.46 12.01 -2.66
CA ASP A 14 4.62 12.57 -1.31
C ASP A 14 3.34 12.42 -0.48
N ASP A 15 2.16 12.40 -1.12
CA ASP A 15 0.85 12.17 -0.48
C ASP A 15 0.75 10.85 0.30
N TYR A 16 1.49 9.82 -0.12
CA TYR A 16 1.46 8.49 0.48
C TYR A 16 2.72 8.15 1.26
N ARG A 17 3.76 8.96 1.14
CA ARG A 17 5.05 8.70 1.77
C ARG A 17 4.94 8.74 3.30
N GLY A 18 5.39 7.68 3.96
CA GLY A 18 5.32 7.53 5.42
C GLY A 18 3.93 7.13 5.93
N ARG A 19 3.01 6.74 5.05
CA ARG A 19 1.62 6.41 5.38
C ARG A 19 1.28 4.97 5.09
N TRP A 20 0.23 4.48 5.73
CA TRP A 20 -0.45 3.25 5.36
C TRP A 20 -1.35 3.48 4.16
N VAL A 21 -1.26 2.59 3.18
CA VAL A 21 -2.00 2.69 1.92
C VAL A 21 -2.81 1.43 1.74
N ALA A 22 -4.11 1.58 1.52
CA ALA A 22 -5.01 0.50 1.16
C ALA A 22 -5.10 0.39 -0.37
N LEU A 23 -4.69 -0.77 -0.88
CA LEU A 23 -4.75 -1.12 -2.30
C LEU A 23 -5.86 -2.12 -2.57
N ASP A 24 -6.74 -1.80 -3.51
CA ASP A 24 -7.69 -2.76 -4.10
C ASP A 24 -7.21 -3.22 -5.49
N ASP A 25 -7.73 -4.35 -5.97
CA ASP A 25 -7.29 -5.00 -7.22
C ASP A 25 -5.76 -5.14 -7.32
N CYS A 26 -5.13 -5.50 -6.20
CA CYS A 26 -3.68 -5.56 -6.08
C CYS A 26 -3.10 -6.70 -6.94
N THR A 27 -2.16 -6.34 -7.81
CA THR A 27 -1.34 -7.27 -8.59
C THR A 27 -0.06 -7.53 -7.84
N TYR A 28 0.32 -8.81 -7.72
CA TYR A 28 1.56 -9.22 -7.07
C TYR A 28 2.56 -9.67 -8.12
N ASP A 29 3.81 -9.27 -7.95
CA ASP A 29 4.94 -9.80 -8.70
C ASP A 29 5.13 -11.27 -8.34
N ALA A 30 5.04 -12.16 -9.33
CA ALA A 30 5.14 -13.60 -9.14
C ALA A 30 6.53 -14.06 -8.66
N ARG A 31 7.55 -13.22 -8.84
CA ARG A 31 8.96 -13.53 -8.53
C ARG A 31 9.32 -13.14 -7.11
N THR A 32 8.81 -12.00 -6.62
CA THR A 32 9.11 -11.50 -5.27
C THR A 32 7.95 -11.68 -4.29
N GLY A 33 6.75 -12.04 -4.78
CA GLY A 33 5.52 -12.09 -3.98
C GLY A 33 5.07 -10.72 -3.46
N ARG A 34 5.64 -9.63 -4.00
CA ARG A 34 5.39 -8.26 -3.53
C ARG A 34 4.31 -7.60 -4.38
N PRO A 35 3.51 -6.69 -3.82
CA PRO A 35 2.58 -5.88 -4.59
C PRO A 35 3.34 -5.05 -5.63
N SER A 36 2.97 -5.19 -6.91
CA SER A 36 3.58 -4.47 -8.03
C SER A 36 2.71 -3.32 -8.53
N ALA A 37 1.38 -3.46 -8.45
CA ALA A 37 0.42 -2.42 -8.81
C ALA A 37 -0.91 -2.61 -8.08
N GLY A 38 -1.69 -1.56 -7.94
CA GLY A 38 -3.03 -1.63 -7.37
C GLY A 38 -3.77 -0.30 -7.49
N SER A 39 -5.03 -0.29 -7.09
CA SER A 39 -5.83 0.92 -7.00
C SER A 39 -5.79 1.44 -5.57
N VAL A 40 -5.20 2.61 -5.35
CA VAL A 40 -5.23 3.24 -4.03
C VAL A 40 -6.66 3.67 -3.73
N VAL A 41 -7.27 3.03 -2.74
CA VAL A 41 -8.65 3.34 -2.33
C VAL A 41 -8.70 4.25 -1.11
N ASP A 42 -7.67 4.19 -0.26
CA ASP A 42 -7.55 5.02 0.94
C ASP A 42 -6.09 5.01 1.43
N ALA A 43 -5.70 6.03 2.18
CA ALA A 43 -4.41 6.12 2.85
C ALA A 43 -4.56 6.88 4.17
N ASP A 44 -3.81 6.46 5.18
CA ASP A 44 -3.80 7.10 6.50
C ASP A 44 -2.45 6.98 7.20
N ASP A 45 -2.15 7.91 8.09
CA ASP A 45 -1.02 7.81 9.00
C ASP A 45 -1.29 6.73 10.09
N ASP A 46 -2.55 6.48 10.44
CA ASP A 46 -2.99 5.51 11.43
C ASP A 46 -3.59 4.24 10.80
N LEU A 47 -2.94 3.10 11.04
CA LEU A 47 -3.37 1.78 10.57
C LEU A 47 -4.76 1.39 11.10
N VAL A 48 -5.08 1.73 12.35
CA VAL A 48 -6.34 1.35 13.00
C VAL A 48 -7.50 2.10 12.36
N GLU A 49 -7.34 3.42 12.17
CA GLU A 49 -8.34 4.26 11.50
C GLU A 49 -8.56 3.80 10.05
N LEU A 50 -7.48 3.51 9.32
CA LEU A 50 -7.56 2.95 7.97
C LEU A 50 -8.33 1.61 7.94
N CYS A 51 -8.02 0.70 8.87
CA CYS A 51 -8.71 -0.58 8.98
C CYS A 51 -10.21 -0.41 9.27
N ASN A 52 -10.56 0.52 10.18
CA ASN A 52 -11.95 0.81 10.50
C ASN A 52 -12.70 1.33 9.27
N ARG A 53 -12.13 2.28 8.53
CA ARG A 53 -12.74 2.79 7.29
C ARG A 53 -12.89 1.72 6.21
N MET A 54 -11.90 0.85 6.03
CA MET A 54 -11.99 -0.25 5.06
C MET A 54 -13.10 -1.25 5.41
N ARG A 55 -13.29 -1.53 6.71
CA ARG A 55 -14.39 -2.38 7.19
C ARG A 55 -15.75 -1.73 6.96
N GLU A 56 -15.88 -0.44 7.24
CA GLU A 56 -17.11 0.32 6.99
C GLU A 56 -17.44 0.43 5.50
N ALA A 57 -16.42 0.59 4.66
CA ALA A 57 -16.53 0.62 3.21
C ALA A 57 -16.83 -0.76 2.58
N ASN A 58 -16.95 -1.83 3.38
CA ASN A 58 -17.14 -3.22 2.95
C ASN A 58 -16.09 -3.69 1.92
N SER A 59 -14.89 -3.12 1.98
CA SER A 59 -13.77 -3.47 1.10
C SER A 59 -13.12 -4.76 1.59
N ARG A 60 -13.62 -5.89 1.11
CA ARG A 60 -13.22 -7.23 1.58
C ARG A 60 -11.94 -7.78 0.93
N ARG A 61 -11.33 -7.08 -0.03
CA ARG A 61 -10.17 -7.56 -0.80
C ARG A 61 -9.04 -6.52 -0.96
N CYS A 62 -8.86 -5.65 0.01
CA CYS A 62 -7.76 -4.70 0.00
C CYS A 62 -6.49 -5.25 0.68
N ALA A 63 -5.33 -4.90 0.14
CA ALA A 63 -4.03 -5.08 0.76
C ALA A 63 -3.62 -3.77 1.44
N ILE A 64 -3.29 -3.82 2.74
CA ILE A 64 -2.83 -2.64 3.49
C ILE A 64 -1.31 -2.73 3.63
N LEU A 65 -0.61 -1.71 3.15
CA LEU A 65 0.85 -1.69 3.04
C LEU A 65 1.39 -0.37 3.56
N PHE A 66 2.53 -0.39 4.24
CA PHE A 66 3.17 0.81 4.74
C PHE A 66 4.14 1.36 3.69
N CYS A 67 3.89 2.58 3.24
CA CYS A 67 4.71 3.28 2.26
C CYS A 67 5.88 4.01 2.94
N GLY A 68 6.69 3.27 3.72
CA GLY A 68 7.82 3.79 4.49
C GLY A 68 9.18 3.44 3.90
N ALA A 69 10.19 4.25 4.22
CA ALA A 69 11.59 3.97 3.92
C ALA A 69 12.10 2.69 4.63
N GLU A 70 11.43 2.27 5.69
CA GLU A 70 11.80 1.10 6.50
C GLU A 70 11.77 -0.21 5.72
N GLU A 71 10.94 -0.35 4.67
CA GLU A 71 11.00 -1.53 3.79
C GLU A 71 12.31 -1.61 2.98
N GLU A 72 12.90 -0.47 2.61
CA GLU A 72 14.21 -0.44 1.96
C GLU A 72 15.33 -0.76 2.95
N GLU A 73 15.23 -0.29 4.20
CA GLU A 73 16.21 -0.62 5.24
C GLU A 73 16.13 -2.07 5.71
N ALA A 74 14.93 -2.64 5.84
CA ALA A 74 14.73 -4.06 6.15
C ALA A 74 15.25 -4.98 5.03
N ALA A 75 15.04 -4.60 3.75
CA ALA A 75 15.61 -5.31 2.62
C ALA A 75 17.15 -5.22 2.58
N ARG A 76 17.74 -4.08 2.98
CA ARG A 76 19.20 -3.89 3.07
C ARG A 76 19.83 -4.60 4.26
N ARG A 77 19.12 -4.76 5.38
CA ARG A 77 19.59 -5.49 6.57
C ARG A 77 19.67 -7.01 6.38
N HIS A 78 19.04 -7.54 5.34
CA HIS A 78 19.07 -8.97 4.99
C HIS A 78 20.13 -9.33 3.93
N HIS A 79 21.05 -8.41 3.59
CA HIS A 79 22.18 -8.65 2.68
C HIS A 79 23.52 -8.63 3.44
#